data_AF-A0A952HR07-F1
#
_entry.id   AF-A0A952HR07-F1
#
_cell.length_a   1.000
_cell.length_b   1.000
_cell.length_c   1.000
_cell.angle_alpha   90.00
_cell.angle_beta   90.00
_cell.angle_gamma   90.00
#
_symmetry.space_group_name_H-M   'P 1'
#
loop_
_entity.id
_entity.type
_entity.pdbx_description
1 polymer ?
#
loop_
_entity_poly.entity_id
_entity_poly.type
_entity_poly.pdbx_seq_one_letter_code
_entity_poly.pdbx_strand_id
1 'polypeptide(L)'
;MDSTISKSKLFCLLWLTHLLIGCATDNTDAVSVTANDGSADGQWVRIPSDSEQAAEIKYFGFVDITLDEEADSQFFEAGFARFDRTIPLSEILSNFKQPAIDSCDFRQQEPGDSTALEFRDELDFREYSYEFVGAGDSVKVVSGGRSYANLTRTSTNPADAVQYETDVGSLPVTIGGLKLGNLLLKTRALRVSAPGDVFPAFSGVVMPPIDEVKQFKPNRSKRISADTQFRWRQGRYSSDPEVRVQIEAGGGGKAIFCAAADDGRFTIPEATKALMQDVSIPGPSAYRDAVWFYLRKDAVLILTQSSYY
;
A
#
# COMPACT_ATOMS: atom_id res chain seq x y z
N MET A 1 14.08 27.21 26.70
CA MET A 1 12.86 27.08 25.88
C MET A 1 13.26 26.24 24.70
N ASP A 2 13.37 24.93 24.93
CA ASP A 2 13.79 23.96 23.93
C ASP A 2 12.56 23.45 23.20
N SER A 3 12.43 23.80 21.91
CA SER A 3 11.40 23.24 21.05
C SER A 3 11.88 21.90 20.52
N THR A 4 11.56 20.83 21.23
CA THR A 4 11.52 19.48 20.66
C THR A 4 10.51 19.48 19.52
N ILE A 5 11.03 19.45 18.28
CA ILE A 5 10.24 19.20 17.07
C ILE A 5 9.68 17.79 17.21
N SER A 6 8.36 17.74 17.44
CA SER A 6 7.56 16.53 17.54
C SER A 6 7.55 15.82 16.18
N LYS A 7 8.34 14.75 16.04
CA LYS A 7 8.32 13.80 14.90
C LYS A 7 7.05 12.93 14.91
N SER A 8 5.88 13.56 14.98
CA SER A 8 4.62 12.87 15.31
C SER A 8 3.51 13.19 14.31
N LYS A 9 3.76 13.03 13.01
CA LYS A 9 2.70 13.01 11.97
C LYS A 9 3.11 12.22 10.72
N LEU A 10 3.58 10.99 10.90
CA LEU A 10 3.53 9.96 9.86
C LEU A 10 2.57 8.90 10.40
N PHE A 11 1.29 9.00 10.03
CA PHE A 11 0.25 8.10 10.51
C PHE A 11 -0.47 7.51 9.30
N CYS A 12 -0.42 6.17 9.22
CA CYS A 12 -1.10 5.26 8.31
C CYS A 12 -0.54 5.13 6.88
N LEU A 13 0.46 4.26 6.73
CA LEU A 13 0.38 3.07 5.87
C LEU A 13 1.19 1.96 6.58
N LEU A 14 0.73 0.71 6.55
CA LEU A 14 1.24 -0.38 7.39
C LEU A 14 1.40 -1.66 6.55
N TRP A 15 2.63 -2.09 6.25
CA TRP A 15 2.94 -3.47 5.84
C TRP A 15 4.31 -3.95 6.36
N LEU A 16 4.34 -5.12 7.01
CA LEU A 16 5.56 -5.75 7.54
C LEU A 16 6.10 -6.88 6.63
N THR A 17 7.42 -6.92 6.47
CA THR A 17 8.22 -7.99 5.86
C THR A 17 8.91 -8.87 6.92
N HIS A 18 8.89 -10.21 6.76
CA HIS A 18 10.07 -11.13 6.79
C HIS A 18 9.72 -12.63 6.58
N LEU A 19 10.49 -13.26 5.67
CA LEU A 19 10.94 -14.66 5.53
C LEU A 19 10.02 -15.87 5.89
N LEU A 20 9.48 -16.51 4.85
CA LEU A 20 9.49 -17.97 4.67
C LEU A 20 9.61 -18.30 3.16
N ILE A 21 10.65 -19.05 2.78
CA ILE A 21 10.82 -19.60 1.43
C ILE A 21 9.89 -20.81 1.31
N GLY A 22 8.81 -20.66 0.56
CA GLY A 22 7.97 -21.76 0.10
C GLY A 22 7.88 -21.70 -1.42
N CYS A 23 8.46 -22.68 -2.12
CA CYS A 23 8.32 -22.82 -3.56
C CYS A 23 6.89 -23.26 -3.88
N ALA A 24 6.05 -22.33 -4.37
CA ALA A 24 4.83 -22.66 -5.10
C ALA A 24 5.04 -22.24 -6.56
N THR A 25 5.12 -23.22 -7.45
CA THR A 25 5.19 -23.01 -8.90
C THR A 25 3.77 -22.94 -9.45
N ASP A 26 3.27 -21.73 -9.70
CA ASP A 26 2.10 -21.53 -10.55
C ASP A 26 2.54 -20.92 -11.89
N ASN A 27 2.39 -21.72 -12.95
CA ASN A 27 2.53 -21.30 -14.33
C ASN A 27 1.41 -20.33 -14.69
N THR A 28 1.66 -19.03 -14.53
CA THR A 28 0.94 -18.01 -15.30
C THR A 28 1.87 -17.52 -16.39
N ASP A 29 1.34 -17.36 -17.60
CA ASP A 29 2.07 -16.92 -18.79
C ASP A 29 2.68 -15.53 -18.52
N ALA A 30 3.91 -15.52 -18.01
CA ALA A 30 4.71 -14.31 -17.88
C ALA A 30 4.96 -13.77 -19.29
N VAL A 31 4.33 -12.65 -19.61
CA VAL A 31 4.74 -11.82 -20.73
C VAL A 31 6.17 -11.39 -20.40
N SER A 32 7.15 -12.07 -20.99
CA SER A 32 8.55 -11.67 -20.91
C SER A 32 8.67 -10.36 -21.69
N VAL A 33 8.48 -9.24 -20.99
CA VAL A 33 8.92 -7.95 -21.49
C VAL A 33 10.42 -7.97 -21.37
N THR A 34 11.10 -8.52 -22.39
CA THR A 34 12.53 -8.32 -22.54
C THR A 34 12.70 -6.80 -22.64
N ALA A 35 13.24 -6.19 -21.59
CA ALA A 35 13.79 -4.85 -21.65
C ALA A 35 15.00 -4.92 -22.60
N ASN A 36 14.73 -5.02 -23.90
CA ASN A 36 15.70 -4.62 -24.89
C ASN A 36 16.05 -3.18 -24.56
N ASP A 37 17.35 -2.87 -24.53
CA ASP A 37 17.98 -1.55 -24.39
C ASP A 37 17.51 -0.50 -25.43
N GLY A 38 16.36 -0.71 -26.08
CA GLY A 38 15.77 0.11 -27.12
C GLY A 38 14.34 0.58 -26.84
N SER A 39 13.79 0.45 -25.61
CA SER A 39 12.57 1.22 -25.25
C SER A 39 12.94 2.71 -25.10
N ALA A 40 13.15 3.34 -26.26
CA ALA A 40 13.49 4.74 -26.42
C ALA A 40 12.35 5.68 -26.00
N ASP A 41 11.15 5.18 -25.73
CA ASP A 41 9.97 6.03 -25.56
C ASP A 41 9.69 6.47 -24.12
N GLY A 42 10.51 6.08 -23.14
CA GLY A 42 10.40 6.61 -21.78
C GLY A 42 8.99 6.47 -21.18
N GLN A 43 8.27 5.42 -21.56
CA GLN A 43 6.94 5.11 -21.03
C GLN A 43 7.06 4.34 -19.72
N TRP A 44 6.06 4.51 -18.86
CA TRP A 44 5.89 3.75 -17.63
C TRP A 44 5.20 2.41 -17.95
N VAL A 45 5.85 1.31 -17.58
CA VAL A 45 5.34 -0.05 -17.83
C VAL A 45 4.96 -0.70 -16.50
N ARG A 46 3.75 -1.25 -16.40
CA ARG A 46 3.34 -2.01 -15.22
C ARG A 46 4.15 -3.32 -15.15
N ILE A 47 4.72 -3.60 -13.98
CA ILE A 47 5.39 -4.87 -13.67
C ILE A 47 4.70 -5.53 -12.46
N PRO A 48 4.71 -6.86 -12.34
CA PRO A 48 4.15 -7.54 -11.18
C PRO A 48 5.07 -7.39 -9.94
N SER A 49 4.51 -7.56 -8.75
CA SER A 49 5.25 -7.43 -7.48
C SER A 49 6.34 -8.49 -7.27
N ASP A 50 6.23 -9.62 -7.96
CA ASP A 50 7.19 -10.73 -7.98
C ASP A 50 8.13 -10.70 -9.18
N SER A 51 8.20 -9.56 -9.89
CA SER A 51 9.06 -9.43 -11.07
C SER A 51 10.53 -9.74 -10.74
N GLU A 52 11.10 -10.71 -11.45
CA GLU A 52 12.54 -11.02 -11.44
C GLU A 52 13.34 -10.13 -12.40
N GLN A 53 12.73 -9.06 -12.94
CA GLN A 53 13.40 -8.17 -13.87
C GLN A 53 14.58 -7.47 -13.17
N ALA A 54 15.78 -7.66 -13.71
CA ALA A 54 16.95 -6.92 -13.27
C ALA A 54 16.83 -5.46 -13.72
N ALA A 55 16.87 -4.53 -12.76
CA ALA A 55 16.95 -3.10 -13.01
C ALA A 55 17.66 -2.40 -11.85
N GLU A 56 18.40 -1.34 -12.17
CA GLU A 56 19.11 -0.48 -11.22
C GLU A 56 18.32 0.83 -11.08
N ILE A 57 17.81 1.08 -9.88
CA ILE A 57 16.87 2.15 -9.62
C ILE A 57 17.58 3.31 -8.92
N LYS A 58 17.47 4.50 -9.52
CA LYS A 58 17.97 5.77 -8.97
C LYS A 58 16.87 6.59 -8.29
N TYR A 59 15.63 6.44 -8.77
CA TYR A 59 14.47 7.20 -8.31
C TYR A 59 13.35 6.27 -7.89
N PHE A 60 12.71 6.55 -6.76
CA PHE A 60 11.46 5.88 -6.40
C PHE A 60 10.40 6.93 -6.04
N GLY A 61 9.16 6.61 -6.36
CA GLY A 61 8.01 7.41 -6.00
C GLY A 61 6.87 6.51 -5.56
N PHE A 62 6.00 7.05 -4.72
CA PHE A 62 4.75 6.40 -4.37
C PHE A 62 3.58 7.38 -4.50
N VAL A 63 2.41 6.84 -4.82
CA VAL A 63 1.12 7.53 -4.65
C VAL A 63 0.19 6.57 -3.92
N ASP A 64 -0.26 6.99 -2.74
CA ASP A 64 -1.22 6.26 -1.93
C ASP A 64 -2.60 6.92 -1.95
N ILE A 65 -3.62 6.08 -1.98
CA ILE A 65 -5.02 6.48 -1.79
C ILE A 65 -5.65 5.57 -0.75
N THR A 66 -5.96 6.14 0.40
CA THR A 66 -6.63 5.44 1.50
C THR A 66 -8.09 5.89 1.62
N LEU A 67 -9.04 4.95 1.54
CA LEU A 67 -10.45 5.18 1.81
C LEU A 67 -10.78 4.71 3.23
N ASP A 68 -11.18 5.64 4.09
CA ASP A 68 -11.72 5.36 5.42
C ASP A 68 -13.24 5.53 5.39
N GLU A 69 -13.94 4.40 5.29
CA GLU A 69 -15.39 4.42 5.18
C GLU A 69 -16.11 4.68 6.48
N GLU A 70 -15.47 4.35 7.61
CA GLU A 70 -16.03 4.62 8.93
C GLU A 70 -16.02 6.11 9.21
N ALA A 71 -14.94 6.79 8.85
CA ALA A 71 -14.84 8.25 8.93
C ALA A 71 -15.51 8.99 7.76
N ASP A 72 -16.06 8.27 6.76
CA ASP A 72 -16.55 8.81 5.49
C ASP A 72 -15.53 9.77 4.83
N SER A 73 -14.24 9.43 4.96
CA SER A 73 -13.12 10.24 4.48
C SER A 73 -12.16 9.46 3.58
N GLN A 74 -11.34 10.18 2.82
CA GLN A 74 -10.30 9.60 1.99
C GLN A 74 -9.06 10.50 2.00
N PHE A 75 -7.91 9.85 1.94
CA PHE A 75 -6.60 10.46 2.03
C PHE A 75 -5.82 10.17 0.75
N PHE A 76 -5.05 11.15 0.30
CA PHE A 76 -4.17 11.04 -0.85
C PHE A 76 -2.81 11.53 -0.40
N GLU A 77 -1.80 10.70 -0.58
CA GLU A 77 -0.41 11.03 -0.32
C GLU A 77 0.43 10.66 -1.51
N ALA A 78 1.47 11.43 -1.79
CA ALA A 78 2.55 11.00 -2.66
C ALA A 78 3.90 11.52 -2.15
N GLY A 79 4.93 10.73 -2.36
CA GLY A 79 6.30 11.06 -2.02
C GLY A 79 7.25 10.56 -3.09
N PHE A 80 8.36 11.28 -3.27
CA PHE A 80 9.37 10.94 -4.25
C PHE A 80 10.75 11.13 -3.66
N ALA A 81 11.67 10.26 -4.06
CA ALA A 81 13.02 10.28 -3.55
C ALA A 81 14.02 9.84 -4.60
N ARG A 82 15.26 10.24 -4.37
CA ARG A 82 16.43 9.90 -5.16
C ARG A 82 17.46 9.24 -4.24
N PHE A 83 17.90 8.05 -4.59
CA PHE A 83 18.98 7.39 -3.88
C PHE A 83 20.34 8.00 -4.24
N ASP A 84 21.30 7.99 -3.33
CA ASP A 84 22.67 8.47 -3.61
C ASP A 84 23.41 7.56 -4.61
N ARG A 85 23.14 6.26 -4.54
CA ARG A 85 23.58 5.21 -5.49
C ARG A 85 22.38 4.45 -6.02
N THR A 86 22.53 3.70 -7.11
CA THR A 86 21.42 2.84 -7.56
C THR A 86 21.19 1.72 -6.56
N ILE A 87 19.94 1.26 -6.50
CA ILE A 87 19.50 0.11 -5.72
C ILE A 87 18.88 -0.92 -6.69
N PRO A 88 19.10 -2.23 -6.50
CA PRO A 88 18.42 -3.24 -7.29
C PRO A 88 16.90 -3.15 -7.14
N LEU A 89 16.16 -3.28 -8.25
CA LEU A 89 14.69 -3.26 -8.23
C LEU A 89 14.11 -4.28 -7.26
N SER A 90 14.70 -5.46 -7.15
CA SER A 90 14.28 -6.51 -6.22
C SER A 90 14.28 -6.05 -4.76
N GLU A 91 15.23 -5.20 -4.36
CA GLU A 91 15.26 -4.63 -3.01
C GLU A 91 14.09 -3.68 -2.78
N ILE A 92 13.74 -2.84 -3.77
CA ILE A 92 12.55 -1.98 -3.67
C ILE A 92 11.28 -2.83 -3.61
N LEU A 93 11.10 -3.75 -4.56
CA LEU A 93 9.91 -4.61 -4.57
C LEU A 93 9.78 -5.40 -3.27
N SER A 94 10.89 -5.85 -2.67
CA SER A 94 10.85 -6.58 -1.40
C SER A 94 10.33 -5.74 -0.22
N ASN A 95 10.62 -4.44 -0.17
CA ASN A 95 10.13 -3.56 0.91
C ASN A 95 8.63 -3.26 0.78
N PHE A 96 8.09 -3.31 -0.44
CA PHE A 96 6.66 -3.12 -0.72
C PHE A 96 5.93 -4.44 -0.99
N LYS A 97 6.59 -5.59 -0.76
CA LYS A 97 6.00 -6.89 -1.02
C LYS A 97 4.90 -7.16 0.00
N GLN A 98 3.66 -7.24 -0.48
CA GLN A 98 2.53 -7.62 0.35
C GLN A 98 2.76 -9.03 0.96
N PRO A 99 2.33 -9.28 2.21
CA PRO A 99 2.51 -10.57 2.87
C PRO A 99 1.90 -11.70 2.06
N ALA A 100 2.51 -12.89 2.11
CA ALA A 100 2.05 -14.04 1.35
C ALA A 100 0.54 -14.28 1.55
N ILE A 101 -0.16 -14.58 0.46
CA ILE A 101 -1.57 -14.97 0.54
C ILE A 101 -1.69 -16.18 1.46
N ASP A 102 -2.76 -16.17 2.26
CA ASP A 102 -3.07 -17.17 3.26
C ASP A 102 -2.01 -17.29 4.37
N SER A 103 -1.41 -16.15 4.75
CA SER A 103 -0.47 -16.08 5.87
C SER A 103 -0.98 -15.17 6.99
N CYS A 104 -0.48 -15.39 8.20
CA CYS A 104 -0.70 -14.52 9.35
C CYS A 104 0.59 -14.33 10.14
N ASP A 105 0.87 -13.08 10.51
CA ASP A 105 1.86 -12.70 11.51
C ASP A 105 1.16 -12.47 12.86
N PHE A 106 1.49 -13.27 13.87
CA PHE A 106 0.99 -13.10 15.23
C PHE A 106 2.11 -12.55 16.13
N ARG A 107 1.82 -11.44 16.79
CA ARG A 107 2.75 -10.78 17.71
C ARG A 107 2.17 -10.75 19.12
N GLN A 108 3.05 -10.93 20.08
CA GLN A 108 2.73 -10.84 21.50
C GLN A 108 3.88 -10.14 22.23
N GLN A 109 3.56 -9.04 22.92
CA GLN A 109 4.47 -8.40 23.86
C GLN A 109 4.74 -9.32 25.04
N GLU A 110 5.97 -9.30 25.54
CA GLU A 110 6.30 -9.98 26.77
C GLU A 110 5.51 -9.36 27.94
N PRO A 111 5.10 -10.15 28.94
CA PRO A 111 4.45 -9.61 30.13
C PRO A 111 5.31 -8.53 30.80
N GLY A 112 4.79 -7.30 30.88
CA GLY A 112 5.50 -6.17 31.47
C GLY A 112 6.28 -5.32 30.47
N ASP A 113 6.35 -5.74 29.20
CA ASP A 113 6.86 -4.90 28.12
C ASP A 113 5.81 -3.89 27.69
N SER A 114 6.09 -2.61 27.90
CA SER A 114 5.27 -1.49 27.47
C SER A 114 5.72 -0.90 26.14
N THR A 115 6.78 -1.45 25.53
CA THR A 115 7.31 -0.96 24.26
C THR A 115 6.25 -1.19 23.20
N ALA A 116 5.79 -0.11 22.55
CA ALA A 116 4.86 -0.25 21.45
C ALA A 116 5.44 -1.22 20.42
N LEU A 117 4.60 -2.09 19.85
CA LEU A 117 5.04 -2.94 18.76
C LEU A 117 5.60 -2.03 17.66
N GLU A 118 6.91 -2.13 17.40
CA GLU A 118 7.54 -1.33 16.37
C GLU A 118 7.04 -1.82 15.00
N PHE A 119 6.63 -0.85 14.18
CA PHE A 119 6.29 -1.07 12.79
C PHE A 119 7.44 -0.55 11.94
N ARG A 120 7.84 -1.36 10.96
CA ARG A 120 8.91 -0.97 10.04
C ARG A 120 8.32 -0.02 9.01
N ASP A 121 8.95 1.14 8.88
CA ASP A 121 8.65 2.09 7.80
C ASP A 121 9.03 1.45 6.46
N GLU A 122 8.11 1.45 5.49
CA GLU A 122 8.32 0.90 4.14
C GLU A 122 9.46 1.61 3.40
N LEU A 123 9.79 2.83 3.82
CA LEU A 123 10.89 3.63 3.27
C LEU A 123 12.24 3.38 3.97
N ASP A 124 12.33 2.39 4.86
CA ASP A 124 13.57 2.03 5.56
C ASP A 124 14.52 1.19 4.67
N PHE A 125 15.16 1.88 3.73
CA PHE A 125 16.26 1.36 2.92
C PHE A 125 17.60 1.49 3.67
N ARG A 126 17.80 0.69 4.73
CA ARG A 126 18.95 0.78 5.67
C ARG A 126 20.33 0.93 5.04
N GLU A 127 20.54 0.32 3.88
CA GLU A 127 21.83 0.34 3.18
C GLU A 127 21.92 1.41 2.08
N TYR A 128 20.85 2.16 1.83
CA TYR A 128 20.75 3.10 0.72
C TYR A 128 20.24 4.45 1.21
N SER A 129 21.16 5.39 1.38
CA SER A 129 20.83 6.78 1.63
C SER A 129 20.04 7.35 0.44
N TYR A 130 19.00 8.11 0.76
CA TYR A 130 18.17 8.82 -0.20
C TYR A 130 17.80 10.20 0.33
N GLU A 131 17.43 11.08 -0.58
CA GLU A 131 16.83 12.38 -0.27
C GLU A 131 15.46 12.48 -0.94
N PHE A 132 14.54 13.21 -0.30
CA PHE A 132 13.25 13.51 -0.91
C PHE A 132 13.39 14.55 -2.02
N VAL A 133 12.69 14.35 -3.12
CA VAL A 133 12.78 15.19 -4.31
C VAL A 133 11.39 15.54 -4.83
N GLY A 134 11.29 16.58 -5.66
CA GLY A 134 10.03 16.96 -6.30
C GLY A 134 9.69 16.10 -7.52
N ALA A 135 8.40 16.00 -7.83
CA ALA A 135 7.85 15.55 -9.10
C ALA A 135 7.14 16.68 -9.87
N GLY A 136 7.48 17.94 -9.53
CA GLY A 136 6.88 19.17 -10.03
C GLY A 136 5.92 19.82 -9.04
N ASP A 137 5.11 20.76 -9.51
CA ASP A 137 4.26 21.59 -8.63
C ASP A 137 3.09 20.83 -8.02
N SER A 138 2.56 19.82 -8.71
CA SER A 138 1.44 19.02 -8.21
C SER A 138 1.38 17.63 -8.83
N VAL A 139 0.76 16.70 -8.08
CA VAL A 139 0.34 15.39 -8.58
C VAL A 139 -1.17 15.44 -8.82
N LYS A 140 -1.60 15.17 -10.05
CA LYS A 140 -3.02 15.23 -10.45
C LYS A 140 -3.62 13.84 -10.42
N VAL A 141 -4.77 13.70 -9.75
CA VAL A 141 -5.62 12.51 -9.80
C VAL A 141 -6.81 12.81 -10.70
N VAL A 142 -7.01 12.01 -11.73
CA VAL A 142 -8.03 12.19 -12.77
C VAL A 142 -8.94 10.97 -12.82
N SER A 143 -10.23 11.20 -13.01
CA SER A 143 -11.23 10.16 -13.22
C SER A 143 -12.13 10.53 -14.40
N GLY A 144 -12.25 9.64 -15.38
CA GLY A 144 -13.10 9.88 -16.56
C GLY A 144 -12.76 11.17 -17.31
N GLY A 145 -11.48 11.57 -17.34
CA GLY A 145 -11.02 12.81 -17.97
C GLY A 145 -11.27 14.09 -17.16
N ARG A 146 -11.81 13.99 -15.95
CA ARG A 146 -12.04 15.13 -15.03
C ARG A 146 -11.06 15.09 -13.87
N SER A 147 -10.61 16.25 -13.42
CA SER A 147 -9.82 16.37 -12.18
C SER A 147 -10.64 15.86 -11.01
N TYR A 148 -10.06 14.95 -10.23
CA TYR A 148 -10.66 14.36 -9.04
C TYR A 148 -10.03 14.94 -7.78
N ALA A 149 -8.70 14.90 -7.70
CA ALA A 149 -7.92 15.52 -6.63
C ALA A 149 -6.64 16.13 -7.23
N ASN A 150 -6.07 17.12 -6.56
CA ASN A 150 -4.78 17.69 -6.88
C ASN A 150 -3.98 17.72 -5.59
N LEU A 151 -2.89 16.95 -5.54
CA LEU A 151 -1.99 16.96 -4.40
C LEU A 151 -0.95 18.05 -4.61
N THR A 152 -0.85 18.97 -3.66
CA THR A 152 0.11 20.06 -3.68
C THR A 152 1.28 19.70 -2.77
N ARG A 153 2.46 20.22 -3.11
CA ARG A 153 3.66 20.05 -2.30
C ARG A 153 3.49 20.75 -0.95
N THR A 154 3.61 20.02 0.15
CA THR A 154 3.37 20.56 1.52
C THR A 154 4.65 20.98 2.25
N SER A 155 5.84 20.60 1.76
CA SER A 155 7.11 21.00 2.38
C SER A 155 7.48 22.46 2.08
N THR A 156 7.90 23.19 3.12
CA THR A 156 8.39 24.57 3.02
C THR A 156 9.93 24.68 3.00
N ASN A 157 10.66 23.60 3.29
CA ASN A 157 12.11 23.55 3.29
C ASN A 157 12.62 22.36 2.45
N PRO A 158 13.55 22.55 1.51
CA PRO A 158 14.16 21.46 0.74
C PRO A 158 14.80 20.34 1.58
N ALA A 159 15.16 20.62 2.84
CA ALA A 159 15.69 19.61 3.77
C ALA A 159 14.59 18.77 4.46
N ASP A 160 13.33 19.19 4.40
CA ASP A 160 12.20 18.46 4.95
C ASP A 160 11.66 17.46 3.91
N ALA A 161 11.03 16.39 4.37
CA ALA A 161 10.40 15.39 3.50
C ALA A 161 9.44 16.08 2.50
N VAL A 162 9.72 15.95 1.20
CA VAL A 162 8.85 16.47 0.15
C VAL A 162 7.67 15.53 0.01
N GLN A 163 6.57 15.89 0.65
CA GLN A 163 5.28 15.21 0.54
C GLN A 163 4.31 16.03 -0.32
N TYR A 164 3.40 15.31 -0.95
CA TYR A 164 2.28 15.83 -1.70
C TYR A 164 0.99 15.32 -1.05
N GLU A 165 0.13 16.25 -0.64
CA GLU A 165 -1.15 15.93 0.01
C GLU A 165 -2.25 16.81 -0.59
N THR A 166 -3.51 16.52 -0.26
CA THR A 166 -4.59 17.45 -0.60
C THR A 166 -4.55 18.68 0.31
N ASP A 167 -4.92 19.86 -0.22
CA ASP A 167 -4.91 21.12 0.54
C ASP A 167 -5.77 21.09 1.82
N VAL A 168 -6.71 20.15 1.90
CA VAL A 168 -7.66 19.99 3.01
C VAL A 168 -7.35 18.77 3.89
N GLY A 169 -6.23 18.08 3.64
CA GLY A 169 -5.84 16.83 4.31
C GLY A 169 -6.70 15.65 3.88
N SER A 170 -7.93 15.58 4.41
CA SER A 170 -8.92 14.56 4.07
C SER A 170 -10.00 15.12 3.16
N LEU A 171 -10.31 14.41 2.08
CA LEU A 171 -11.48 14.69 1.26
C LEU A 171 -12.66 13.84 1.76
N PRO A 172 -13.92 14.31 1.62
CA PRO A 172 -15.06 13.44 1.84
C PRO A 172 -15.01 12.26 0.84
N VAL A 173 -15.46 11.06 1.25
CA VAL A 173 -15.57 9.89 0.34
C VAL A 173 -16.42 10.19 -0.89
N THR A 174 -17.33 11.17 -0.76
CA THR A 174 -18.20 11.63 -1.84
C THR A 174 -17.76 13.01 -2.35
N ILE A 175 -17.30 13.09 -3.61
CA ILE A 175 -17.02 14.37 -4.29
C ILE A 175 -18.07 14.57 -5.39
N GLY A 176 -18.81 15.69 -5.34
CA GLY A 176 -19.86 16.00 -6.32
C GLY A 176 -21.01 14.98 -6.34
N GLY A 177 -21.33 14.36 -5.20
CA GLY A 177 -22.37 13.32 -5.08
C GLY A 177 -21.93 11.92 -5.51
N LEU A 178 -20.66 11.71 -5.88
CA LEU A 178 -20.11 10.41 -6.26
C LEU A 178 -19.13 9.90 -5.20
N LYS A 179 -19.49 8.79 -4.53
CA LYS A 179 -18.55 8.02 -3.70
C LYS A 179 -17.41 7.50 -4.56
N LEU A 180 -16.17 7.51 -4.09
CA LEU A 180 -15.01 7.00 -4.86
C LEU A 180 -15.23 5.56 -5.36
N GLY A 181 -15.80 4.68 -4.53
CA GLY A 181 -16.20 3.33 -4.97
C GLY A 181 -17.20 3.33 -6.14
N ASN A 182 -18.19 4.24 -6.12
CA ASN A 182 -19.15 4.44 -7.22
C ASN A 182 -18.51 5.09 -8.45
N LEU A 183 -17.51 5.94 -8.25
CA LEU A 183 -16.74 6.59 -9.30
C LEU A 183 -15.88 5.56 -10.05
N LEU A 184 -15.18 4.68 -9.32
CA LEU A 184 -14.42 3.56 -9.86
C LEU A 184 -15.32 2.58 -10.63
N LEU A 185 -16.52 2.29 -10.10
CA LEU A 185 -17.56 1.51 -10.78
C LEU A 185 -17.95 2.08 -12.15
N LYS A 186 -18.03 3.41 -12.30
CA LYS A 186 -18.55 4.07 -13.51
C LYS A 186 -17.47 4.48 -14.52
N THR A 187 -16.32 4.96 -14.04
CA THR A 187 -15.30 5.62 -14.86
C THR A 187 -14.11 4.74 -15.22
N ARG A 188 -14.07 3.53 -14.65
CA ARG A 188 -13.13 2.42 -14.94
C ARG A 188 -11.69 2.58 -14.47
N ALA A 189 -11.23 3.72 -13.98
CA ALA A 189 -10.01 3.83 -13.16
C ALA A 189 -9.74 5.27 -12.71
N LEU A 190 -9.05 5.41 -11.56
CA LEU A 190 -8.29 6.61 -11.25
C LEU A 190 -6.98 6.59 -12.02
N ARG A 191 -6.54 7.76 -12.47
CA ARG A 191 -5.26 7.95 -13.14
C ARG A 191 -4.47 9.06 -12.46
N VAL A 192 -3.17 8.88 -12.38
CA VAL A 192 -2.27 9.85 -11.76
C VAL A 192 -1.26 10.39 -12.78
N SER A 193 -0.94 11.68 -12.63
CA SER A 193 0.03 12.38 -13.48
C SER A 193 0.83 13.37 -12.64
N ALA A 194 2.12 13.49 -12.92
CA ALA A 194 2.97 14.57 -12.43
C ALA A 194 3.84 15.11 -13.57
N PRO A 195 4.03 16.44 -13.68
CA PRO A 195 4.79 17.03 -14.77
C PRO A 195 6.28 16.69 -14.74
N GLY A 196 6.78 16.17 -13.61
CA GLY A 196 8.19 15.88 -13.38
C GLY A 196 8.95 17.08 -12.81
N ASP A 197 10.07 16.78 -12.19
CA ASP A 197 11.10 17.73 -11.74
C ASP A 197 12.42 16.95 -11.63
N VAL A 198 12.91 16.68 -10.42
CA VAL A 198 14.01 15.75 -10.20
C VAL A 198 13.51 14.31 -10.38
N PHE A 199 12.31 13.99 -9.90
CA PHE A 199 11.64 12.73 -10.22
C PHE A 199 11.08 12.78 -11.66
N PRO A 200 11.21 11.71 -12.47
CA PRO A 200 10.75 11.72 -13.85
C PRO A 200 9.23 11.93 -14.00
N ALA A 201 8.84 12.70 -15.01
CA ALA A 201 7.44 12.93 -15.34
C ALA A 201 6.65 11.63 -15.59
N PHE A 202 5.37 11.61 -15.24
CA PHE A 202 4.45 10.53 -15.55
C PHE A 202 3.07 11.07 -15.89
N SER A 203 2.36 10.43 -16.81
CA SER A 203 1.05 10.90 -17.27
C SER A 203 0.08 9.75 -17.45
N GLY A 204 -1.07 9.84 -16.78
CA GLY A 204 -2.18 8.92 -16.97
C GLY A 204 -1.92 7.51 -16.47
N VAL A 205 -0.97 7.32 -15.54
CA VAL A 205 -0.66 6.03 -14.93
C VAL A 205 -1.89 5.57 -14.13
N VAL A 206 -2.27 4.31 -14.28
CA VAL A 206 -3.53 3.80 -13.74
C VAL A 206 -3.32 3.35 -12.30
N MET A 207 -4.14 3.84 -11.37
CA MET A 207 -4.14 3.34 -9.99
C MET A 207 -4.72 1.92 -9.93
N PRO A 208 -4.22 1.06 -9.03
CA PRO A 208 -4.84 -0.23 -8.79
C PRO A 208 -6.29 -0.04 -8.32
N PRO A 209 -7.27 -0.69 -8.95
CA PRO A 209 -8.66 -0.55 -8.55
C PRO A 209 -8.97 -1.49 -7.38
N ILE A 210 -9.71 -0.97 -6.39
CA ILE A 210 -10.20 -1.78 -5.27
C ILE A 210 -11.70 -1.55 -5.01
N ASP A 211 -12.30 -2.50 -4.31
CA ASP A 211 -13.66 -2.41 -3.77
C ASP A 211 -13.65 -2.33 -2.24
N GLU A 212 -14.67 -1.69 -1.68
CA GLU A 212 -15.01 -1.74 -0.26
C GLU A 212 -15.19 -3.16 0.29
N VAL A 213 -14.55 -3.49 1.42
CA VAL A 213 -14.82 -4.74 2.15
C VAL A 213 -16.26 -4.72 2.71
N LYS A 214 -17.14 -5.54 2.12
CA LYS A 214 -18.55 -5.61 2.56
C LYS A 214 -18.84 -6.88 3.34
N GLN A 215 -19.77 -6.75 4.28
CA GLN A 215 -20.30 -7.88 5.05
C GLN A 215 -19.21 -8.66 5.80
N PHE A 216 -18.17 -7.98 6.25
CA PHE A 216 -17.08 -8.60 7.00
C PHE A 216 -17.60 -9.22 8.31
N LYS A 217 -17.17 -10.45 8.56
CA LYS A 217 -17.49 -11.23 9.76
C LYS A 217 -16.24 -11.96 10.24
N PRO A 218 -16.06 -12.13 11.57
CA PRO A 218 -16.83 -11.47 12.63
C PRO A 218 -16.62 -9.94 12.62
N ASN A 219 -17.57 -9.17 13.15
CA ASN A 219 -17.45 -7.70 13.16
C ASN A 219 -16.57 -7.22 14.32
N ARG A 220 -16.17 -5.94 14.28
CA ARG A 220 -15.28 -5.28 15.25
C ARG A 220 -15.74 -5.34 16.73
N SER A 221 -16.99 -5.69 17.01
CA SER A 221 -17.46 -5.87 18.40
C SER A 221 -17.28 -7.29 18.95
N LYS A 222 -16.85 -8.23 18.11
CA LYS A 222 -16.58 -9.61 18.49
C LYS A 222 -15.10 -9.81 18.72
N ARG A 223 -14.80 -10.81 19.54
CA ARG A 223 -13.44 -11.29 19.73
C ARG A 223 -13.18 -12.43 18.77
N ILE A 224 -11.93 -12.58 18.37
CA ILE A 224 -11.44 -13.70 17.58
C ILE A 224 -10.60 -14.63 18.45
N SER A 225 -10.48 -15.87 18.01
CA SER A 225 -9.65 -16.95 18.55
C SER A 225 -8.99 -17.71 17.40
N ALA A 226 -8.12 -18.68 17.71
CA ALA A 226 -7.44 -19.52 16.71
C ALA A 226 -8.40 -20.17 15.68
N ASP A 227 -9.62 -20.54 16.09
CA ASP A 227 -10.61 -21.20 15.21
C ASP A 227 -11.54 -20.24 14.48
N THR A 228 -11.27 -18.93 14.55
CA THR A 228 -12.12 -17.95 13.89
C THR A 228 -12.04 -18.09 12.37
N GLN A 229 -13.21 -18.18 11.75
CA GLN A 229 -13.37 -18.08 10.31
C GLN A 229 -13.83 -16.66 9.95
N PHE A 230 -13.10 -16.04 9.03
CA PHE A 230 -13.44 -14.74 8.49
C PHE A 230 -14.23 -14.92 7.18
N ARG A 231 -15.19 -14.03 6.95
CA ARG A 231 -16.00 -14.00 5.72
C ARG A 231 -16.30 -12.58 5.31
N TRP A 232 -16.36 -12.35 4.01
CA TRP A 232 -16.78 -11.08 3.41
C TRP A 232 -17.36 -11.33 2.02
N ARG A 233 -17.90 -10.28 1.40
CA ARG A 233 -18.33 -10.34 0.01
C ARG A 233 -17.13 -10.05 -0.90
N GLN A 234 -16.73 -11.03 -1.70
CA GLN A 234 -15.71 -10.93 -2.75
C GLN A 234 -15.85 -9.64 -3.58
N GLY A 235 -14.73 -8.98 -3.84
CA GLY A 235 -14.62 -7.80 -4.69
C GLY A 235 -14.60 -8.16 -6.17
N ARG A 236 -14.86 -7.18 -7.03
CA ARG A 236 -14.87 -7.32 -8.50
C ARG A 236 -13.47 -7.56 -9.07
N TYR A 237 -12.43 -7.15 -8.36
CA TYR A 237 -11.04 -7.25 -8.77
C TYR A 237 -10.31 -8.42 -8.08
N SER A 238 -11.05 -9.34 -7.46
CA SER A 238 -10.52 -10.49 -6.72
C SER A 238 -9.71 -11.49 -7.53
N SER A 239 -9.73 -11.41 -8.86
CA SER A 239 -8.87 -12.22 -9.73
C SER A 239 -7.48 -11.62 -9.94
N ASP A 240 -7.26 -10.36 -9.54
CA ASP A 240 -5.93 -9.73 -9.59
C ASP A 240 -5.14 -10.18 -8.34
N PRO A 241 -4.00 -10.87 -8.48
CA PRO A 241 -3.20 -11.34 -7.35
C PRO A 241 -2.60 -10.21 -6.50
N GLU A 242 -2.57 -8.99 -7.04
CA GLU A 242 -2.14 -7.79 -6.30
C GLU A 242 -3.27 -7.19 -5.45
N VAL A 243 -4.51 -7.69 -5.57
CA VAL A 243 -5.64 -7.27 -4.73
C VAL A 243 -5.84 -8.30 -3.62
N ARG A 244 -5.69 -7.84 -2.37
CA ARG A 244 -5.77 -8.71 -1.18
C ARG A 244 -6.74 -8.17 -0.15
N VAL A 245 -7.24 -9.07 0.69
CA VAL A 245 -7.95 -8.70 1.91
C VAL A 245 -7.01 -8.89 3.09
N GLN A 246 -6.94 -7.85 3.88
CA GLN A 246 -5.99 -7.67 4.95
C GLN A 246 -6.78 -7.58 6.24
N ILE A 247 -6.47 -8.46 7.18
CA ILE A 247 -7.24 -8.66 8.41
C ILE A 247 -6.33 -8.36 9.58
N GLU A 248 -6.77 -7.44 10.43
CA GLU A 248 -6.00 -7.04 11.60
C GLU A 248 -6.87 -7.17 12.83
N ALA A 249 -6.29 -7.65 13.93
CA ALA A 249 -6.91 -7.54 15.23
C ALA A 249 -5.83 -7.33 16.28
N GLY A 250 -6.09 -6.44 17.23
CA GLY A 250 -5.12 -6.10 18.26
C GLY A 250 -5.75 -5.72 19.60
N GLY A 251 -5.05 -6.00 20.68
CA GLY A 251 -5.44 -5.57 22.03
C GLY A 251 -4.75 -6.36 23.13
N GLY A 252 -4.46 -5.69 24.25
CA GLY A 252 -3.83 -6.32 25.42
C GLY A 252 -2.45 -6.90 25.13
N GLY A 253 -1.64 -6.17 24.35
CA GLY A 253 -0.27 -6.57 23.97
C GLY A 253 -0.19 -7.71 22.96
N LYS A 254 -1.30 -8.02 22.28
CA LYS A 254 -1.36 -9.05 21.24
C LYS A 254 -1.89 -8.46 19.96
N ALA A 255 -1.38 -8.91 18.83
CA ALA A 255 -1.84 -8.51 17.52
C ALA A 255 -1.73 -9.67 16.51
N ILE A 256 -2.62 -9.68 15.53
CA ILE A 256 -2.53 -10.55 14.37
C ILE A 256 -2.77 -9.74 13.11
N PHE A 257 -1.96 -9.99 12.10
CA PHE A 257 -2.04 -9.39 10.77
C PHE A 257 -2.07 -10.54 9.77
N CYS A 258 -3.16 -10.69 9.02
CA CYS A 258 -3.30 -11.75 8.03
C CYS A 258 -3.56 -11.19 6.65
N ALA A 259 -2.96 -11.81 5.64
CA ALA A 259 -3.24 -11.56 4.24
C ALA A 259 -4.01 -12.73 3.65
N ALA A 260 -5.14 -12.43 3.01
CA ALA A 260 -6.00 -13.39 2.34
C ALA A 260 -6.21 -13.00 0.88
N ALA A 261 -6.39 -14.00 0.02
CA ALA A 261 -6.96 -13.76 -1.31
C ALA A 261 -8.36 -13.18 -1.15
N ASP A 262 -8.80 -12.30 -2.06
CA ASP A 262 -10.18 -11.75 -2.01
C ASP A 262 -11.23 -12.75 -2.52
N ASP A 263 -11.24 -13.98 -2.00
CA ASP A 263 -12.17 -15.05 -2.39
C ASP A 263 -13.45 -15.11 -1.52
N GLY A 264 -13.56 -14.23 -0.52
CA GLY A 264 -14.70 -14.10 0.38
C GLY A 264 -14.58 -14.84 1.71
N ARG A 265 -13.48 -15.56 1.96
CA ARG A 265 -13.28 -16.30 3.21
C ARG A 265 -11.81 -16.41 3.60
N PHE A 266 -11.56 -16.54 4.90
CA PHE A 266 -10.22 -16.83 5.39
C PHE A 266 -10.27 -17.64 6.68
N THR A 267 -9.31 -18.54 6.85
CA THR A 267 -9.09 -19.28 8.09
C THR A 267 -7.64 -19.14 8.49
N ILE A 268 -7.40 -18.88 9.78
CA ILE A 268 -6.05 -18.72 10.33
C ILE A 268 -5.24 -19.99 10.04
N PRO A 269 -4.01 -19.91 9.50
CA PRO A 269 -3.17 -21.07 9.24
C PRO A 269 -2.81 -21.83 10.51
N GLU A 270 -2.66 -23.16 10.44
CA GLU A 270 -2.37 -24.02 11.60
C GLU A 270 -1.13 -23.58 12.40
N ALA A 271 -0.09 -23.10 11.71
CA ALA A 271 1.12 -22.58 12.36
C ALA A 271 0.79 -21.38 13.28
N THR A 272 -0.06 -20.46 12.82
CA THR A 272 -0.49 -19.30 13.61
C THR A 272 -1.51 -19.70 14.68
N LYS A 273 -2.40 -20.65 14.41
CA LYS A 273 -3.33 -21.18 15.42
C LYS A 273 -2.61 -21.72 16.65
N ALA A 274 -1.49 -22.42 16.44
CA ALA A 274 -0.66 -22.93 17.53
C ALA A 274 -0.11 -21.81 18.43
N LEU A 275 0.21 -20.65 17.87
CA LEU A 275 0.66 -19.47 18.61
C LEU A 275 -0.49 -18.75 19.34
N MET A 276 -1.72 -18.89 18.84
CA MET A 276 -2.93 -18.28 19.38
C MET A 276 -3.69 -19.16 20.38
N GLN A 277 -3.10 -20.26 20.85
CA GLN A 277 -3.75 -21.13 21.84
C GLN A 277 -4.14 -20.31 23.09
N ASP A 278 -5.40 -20.43 23.50
CA ASP A 278 -6.00 -19.68 24.62
C ASP A 278 -5.97 -18.14 24.48
N VAL A 279 -5.68 -17.64 23.27
CA VAL A 279 -5.71 -16.21 22.96
C VAL A 279 -7.09 -15.82 22.45
N SER A 280 -7.62 -14.72 23.01
CA SER A 280 -8.77 -14.05 22.46
C SER A 280 -8.43 -12.58 22.21
N ILE A 281 -8.53 -12.13 20.96
CA ILE A 281 -8.17 -10.77 20.54
C ILE A 281 -9.46 -10.01 20.19
N PRO A 282 -9.70 -8.79 20.72
CA PRO A 282 -10.88 -8.02 20.36
C PRO A 282 -10.76 -7.43 18.96
N GLY A 283 -11.91 -7.19 18.34
CA GLY A 283 -12.08 -6.18 17.30
C GLY A 283 -11.27 -6.38 16.04
N PRO A 284 -11.56 -7.43 15.25
CA PRO A 284 -10.96 -7.53 13.94
C PRO A 284 -11.49 -6.43 13.03
N SER A 285 -10.59 -5.76 12.33
CA SER A 285 -10.87 -4.94 11.16
C SER A 285 -10.43 -5.70 9.91
N ALA A 286 -10.93 -5.25 8.77
CA ALA A 286 -10.38 -5.68 7.50
C ALA A 286 -10.38 -4.54 6.51
N TYR A 287 -9.45 -4.60 5.58
CA TYR A 287 -9.38 -3.68 4.47
C TYR A 287 -8.99 -4.43 3.20
N ARG A 288 -9.35 -3.86 2.05
CA ARG A 288 -8.77 -4.28 0.78
C ARG A 288 -7.63 -3.37 0.45
N ASP A 289 -6.54 -3.97 0.01
CA ASP A 289 -5.37 -3.26 -0.44
C ASP A 289 -4.94 -3.80 -1.80
N ALA A 290 -4.40 -2.91 -2.62
CA ALA A 290 -3.81 -3.26 -3.89
C ALA A 290 -2.59 -2.40 -4.19
N VAL A 291 -1.52 -3.06 -4.65
CA VAL A 291 -0.23 -2.44 -4.91
C VAL A 291 0.18 -2.74 -6.35
N TRP A 292 0.37 -1.71 -7.17
CA TRP A 292 0.91 -1.86 -8.52
C TRP A 292 2.24 -1.13 -8.67
N PHE A 293 3.13 -1.75 -9.44
CA PHE A 293 4.46 -1.22 -9.71
C PHE A 293 4.56 -0.80 -11.16
N TYR A 294 5.12 0.39 -11.39
CA TYR A 294 5.43 0.91 -12.71
C TYR A 294 6.91 1.20 -12.82
N LEU A 295 7.54 0.71 -13.87
CA LEU A 295 8.96 0.89 -14.13
C LEU A 295 9.17 1.76 -15.37
N ARG A 296 10.13 2.69 -15.27
CA ARG A 296 10.63 3.49 -16.39
C ARG A 296 12.12 3.73 -16.21
N LYS A 297 12.96 3.03 -16.98
CA LYS A 297 14.43 3.13 -16.90
C LYS A 297 14.91 2.89 -15.45
N ASP A 298 15.52 3.90 -14.82
CA ASP A 298 16.05 3.92 -13.46
C ASP A 298 15.05 4.48 -12.44
N ALA A 299 13.76 4.54 -12.77
CA ALA A 299 12.72 5.02 -11.89
C ALA A 299 11.59 4.00 -11.70
N VAL A 300 11.17 3.83 -10.45
CA VAL A 300 9.99 3.04 -10.09
C VAL A 300 8.92 3.93 -9.46
N LEU A 301 7.66 3.69 -9.82
CA LEU A 301 6.49 4.35 -9.25
C LEU A 301 5.57 3.28 -8.68
N ILE A 302 5.28 3.39 -7.40
CA ILE A 302 4.48 2.45 -6.62
C ILE A 302 3.13 3.11 -6.39
N LEU A 303 2.06 2.44 -6.80
CA LEU A 303 0.70 2.94 -6.63
C LEU A 303 -0.03 2.02 -5.67
N THR A 304 -0.52 2.58 -4.57
CA THR A 304 -1.26 1.85 -3.54
C THR A 304 -2.68 2.40 -3.46
N GLN A 305 -3.64 1.50 -3.25
CA GLN A 305 -4.99 1.90 -2.92
C GLN A 305 -5.54 0.95 -1.86
N SER A 306 -6.02 1.53 -0.75
CA SER A 306 -6.56 0.82 0.40
C SER A 306 -7.99 1.27 0.74
N SER A 307 -8.84 0.35 1.23
CA SER A 307 -10.23 0.64 1.65
C SER A 307 -10.58 -0.11 2.93
N TYR A 308 -10.79 0.67 4.00
CA TYR A 308 -11.01 0.19 5.36
C TYR A 308 -12.49 -0.03 5.68
N TYR A 309 -12.79 -1.14 6.37
CA TYR A 309 -14.08 -1.49 6.97
C TYR A 309 -14.05 -1.49 8.48
#